data_AF-A0A945W5E0-F1
#
_entry.id   AF-A0A945W5E0-F1
#
_cell.length_a   1.000
_cell.length_b   1.000
_cell.length_c   1.000
_cell.angle_alpha   90.00
_cell.angle_beta   90.00
_cell.angle_gamma   90.00
#
_symmetry.space_group_name_H-M   'P 1'
#
loop_
_entity.id
_entity.type
_entity.pdbx_description
1 polymer ?
#
loop_
_entity_poly.entity_id
_entity_poly.type
_entity_poly.pdbx_seq_one_letter_code
_entity_poly.pdbx_strand_id
1 'polypeptide(L)' 'FFMAKSSDHVTAQTGLSITSERSLDGGAFAGTANSATEISDGFYKIDLDAADLNGDIVALRFTGTNADDTVLTIKTEA' A
#
# COMPACT_ATOMS: atom_id res chain seq x y z
N PHE A 1 -2.85 2.26 6.04
CA PHE A 1 -1.38 2.19 6.21
C PHE A 1 -0.85 3.61 6.40
N PHE A 2 0.29 3.75 7.08
CA PHE A 2 0.92 5.06 7.35
C PHE A 2 2.03 5.31 6.34
N MET A 3 2.11 6.54 5.81
CA MET A 3 3.21 6.97 4.94
C MET A 3 4.07 7.99 5.70
N ALA A 4 5.30 7.60 6.02
CA ALA A 4 6.29 8.48 6.65
C ALA A 4 7.03 9.31 5.59
N LYS A 5 7.49 10.51 5.94
CA LYS A 5 8.38 11.32 5.11
C LYS A 5 9.74 10.66 5.02
N SER A 6 10.30 10.56 3.81
CA SER A 6 11.64 9.98 3.63
C SER A 6 12.79 10.85 4.16
N SER A 7 12.52 12.10 4.54
CA SER A 7 13.52 12.99 5.14
C SER A 7 13.82 12.66 6.61
N ASP A 8 12.87 12.05 7.32
CA ASP A 8 13.00 11.78 8.76
C ASP A 8 12.48 10.41 9.20
N HIS A 9 11.79 9.67 8.32
CA HIS A 9 11.23 8.34 8.55
C HIS A 9 10.24 8.26 9.72
N VAL A 10 9.70 9.40 10.16
CA VAL A 10 8.84 9.49 11.37
C VAL A 10 7.62 10.37 11.11
N THR A 11 7.80 11.53 10.48
CA THR A 11 6.72 12.50 10.29
C THR A 11 5.75 12.00 9.21
N ALA A 12 4.46 12.21 9.40
CA ALA A 12 3.44 11.90 8.41
C ALA A 12 3.65 12.66 7.09
N GLN A 13 3.52 11.94 5.96
CA GLN A 13 3.46 12.54 4.64
C GLN A 13 2.00 12.56 4.13
N THR A 14 1.44 13.76 4.02
CA THR A 14 0.04 14.02 3.67
C THR A 14 -0.12 14.39 2.20
N GLY A 15 -1.32 14.24 1.64
CA GLY A 15 -1.66 14.69 0.28
C GLY A 15 -0.96 13.92 -0.84
N LEU A 16 -0.57 12.67 -0.60
CA LEU A 16 0.08 11.82 -1.60
C LEU A 16 -0.91 11.26 -2.61
N SER A 17 -0.48 11.23 -3.88
CA SER A 17 -0.97 10.26 -4.85
C SER A 17 -0.18 8.96 -4.67
N ILE A 18 -0.81 7.94 -4.10
CA ILE A 18 -0.16 6.66 -3.81
C ILE A 18 -0.18 5.75 -5.05
N THR A 19 1.00 5.26 -5.43
CA THR A 19 1.09 4.09 -6.30
C THR A 19 0.95 2.85 -5.42
N SER A 20 -0.06 2.03 -5.72
CA SER A 20 -0.39 0.83 -4.96
C SER A 20 -0.21 -0.41 -5.83
N GLU A 21 0.59 -1.35 -5.36
CA GLU A 21 0.93 -2.57 -6.05
C GLU A 21 0.73 -3.77 -5.13
N ARG A 22 0.46 -4.93 -5.71
CA ARG A 22 0.38 -6.20 -5.01
C ARG A 22 1.25 -7.26 -5.68
N SER A 23 1.73 -8.21 -4.90
CA SER A 23 2.31 -9.47 -5.34
C SER A 23 1.48 -10.59 -4.72
N LEU A 24 0.98 -11.50 -5.57
CA LEU A 24 0.22 -12.68 -5.17
C LEU A 24 1.17 -13.87 -5.17
N ASP A 25 1.32 -14.53 -4.02
CA ASP A 25 2.12 -15.75 -3.83
C ASP A 25 3.57 -15.63 -4.37
N GLY A 26 4.18 -14.45 -4.20
CA GLY A 26 5.53 -14.17 -4.66
C GLY A 26 5.65 -13.88 -6.16
N GLY A 27 4.54 -13.67 -6.87
CA GLY A 27 4.51 -13.21 -8.25
C GLY A 27 5.06 -11.79 -8.43
N ALA A 28 5.18 -11.35 -9.69
CA ALA A 28 5.58 -9.97 -9.98
C ALA A 28 4.57 -8.96 -9.41
N PHE A 29 5.06 -7.78 -9.02
CA PHE A 29 4.19 -6.69 -8.58
C PHE A 29 3.32 -6.19 -9.74
N ALA A 30 2.04 -5.99 -9.46
CA ALA A 30 1.06 -5.41 -10.37
C ALA A 30 0.17 -4.41 -9.62
N GLY A 31 -0.30 -3.37 -10.31
CA GLY A 31 -1.15 -2.33 -9.70
C GLY A 31 -2.45 -2.90 -9.15
N THR A 32 -2.86 -2.47 -7.95
CA THR A 32 -4.16 -2.83 -7.36
C THR A 32 -5.33 -2.30 -8.19
N ALA A 33 -6.52 -2.87 -8.03
CA ALA A 33 -7.69 -2.46 -8.81
C ALA A 33 -8.14 -1.01 -8.52
N ASN A 34 -7.98 -0.58 -7.27
CA ASN A 34 -8.37 0.74 -6.79
C ASN A 34 -7.16 1.53 -6.30
N SER A 35 -7.38 2.83 -6.04
CA SER A 35 -6.36 3.75 -5.51
C SER A 35 -6.57 4.04 -4.03
N ALA A 36 -5.48 4.26 -3.31
CA ALA A 36 -5.56 4.68 -1.92
C ALA A 36 -5.99 6.15 -1.78
N THR A 37 -6.71 6.46 -0.69
CA THR A 37 -7.13 7.81 -0.31
C THR A 37 -6.68 8.10 1.12
N GLU A 38 -6.21 9.31 1.38
CA GLU A 38 -5.87 9.77 2.72
C GLU A 38 -7.12 9.85 3.60
N ILE A 39 -7.01 9.39 4.85
CA ILE A 39 -8.05 9.52 5.87
C ILE A 39 -7.73 10.69 6.80
N SER A 40 -6.51 10.73 7.34
CA SER A 40 -6.02 11.77 8.25
C SER A 40 -4.52 11.60 8.48
N ASP A 41 -3.76 12.69 8.59
CA ASP A 41 -2.37 12.72 9.07
C ASP A 41 -1.46 11.63 8.48
N GLY A 42 -1.43 11.49 7.16
CA GLY A 42 -0.58 10.53 6.45
C GLY A 42 -1.02 9.07 6.61
N PHE A 43 -2.19 8.81 7.22
CA PHE A 43 -2.85 7.52 7.15
C PHE A 43 -3.73 7.44 5.92
N TYR A 44 -3.50 6.42 5.11
CA TYR A 44 -4.25 6.13 3.90
C TYR A 44 -5.02 4.83 4.04
N LYS A 45 -6.16 4.74 3.37
CA LYS A 45 -6.89 3.49 3.14
C LYS A 45 -6.99 3.20 1.66
N ILE A 46 -7.19 1.93 1.34
CA ILE A 46 -7.53 1.45 0.01
C ILE A 46 -8.58 0.36 0.18
N ASP A 47 -9.60 0.38 -0.66
CA ASP A 47 -10.58 -0.70 -0.75
C ASP A 47 -10.06 -1.69 -1.79
N LEU A 48 -9.56 -2.84 -1.35
CA LEU A 48 -8.98 -3.87 -2.21
C LEU A 48 -10.09 -4.69 -2.88
N ASP A 49 -9.90 -5.02 -4.16
CA ASP A 49 -10.82 -5.90 -4.89
C ASP A 49 -10.53 -7.38 -4.60
N ALA A 50 -11.48 -8.27 -4.91
CA ALA A 50 -11.26 -9.71 -4.83
C ALA A 50 -10.06 -10.17 -5.67
N ALA A 51 -9.83 -9.55 -6.84
CA ALA A 51 -8.65 -9.81 -7.66
C ALA A 51 -7.33 -9.34 -7.01
N ASP A 52 -7.40 -8.47 -6.01
CA ASP A 52 -6.25 -8.02 -5.23
C ASP A 52 -5.85 -8.98 -4.12
N LEU A 53 -6.77 -9.87 -3.73
CA LEU A 53 -6.63 -10.78 -2.60
C LEU A 53 -6.64 -12.25 -3.02
N ASN A 54 -6.55 -12.53 -4.33
CA ASN A 54 -6.59 -13.87 -4.90
C ASN A 54 -5.22 -14.57 -4.85
N GLY A 55 -4.65 -14.67 -3.65
CA GLY A 55 -3.43 -15.42 -3.35
C GLY A 55 -3.36 -15.69 -1.84
N ASP A 56 -2.67 -16.76 -1.44
CA ASP A 56 -2.57 -17.18 -0.03
C ASP A 56 -1.74 -16.18 0.78
N ILE A 57 -0.63 -15.70 0.19
CA ILE A 57 0.23 -14.66 0.74
C ILE A 57 0.25 -13.47 -0.23
N VAL A 58 -0.24 -12.33 0.24
CA VAL A 58 -0.30 -11.10 -0.54
C VAL A 58 0.63 -10.06 0.06
N ALA A 59 1.62 -9.61 -0.71
CA ALA A 59 2.43 -8.45 -0.38
C ALA A 59 1.86 -7.22 -1.08
N LEU A 60 1.49 -6.20 -0.31
CA LEU A 60 1.03 -4.90 -0.77
C LEU A 60 2.18 -3.90 -0.61
N ARG A 61 2.50 -3.15 -1.67
CA ARG A 61 3.50 -2.09 -1.66
C ARG A 61 2.85 -0.77 -2.03
N PHE A 62 3.14 0.25 -1.22
CA PHE A 62 2.64 1.60 -1.38
C PHE A 62 3.81 2.57 -1.47
N THR A 63 3.83 3.36 -2.55
CA THR A 63 4.90 4.34 -2.78
C THR A 63 4.29 5.71 -3.07
N GLY A 64 5.04 6.77 -2.75
CA GLY A 64 4.64 8.15 -2.98
C GLY A 64 5.84 9.08 -2.91
N THR A 65 5.79 10.20 -3.63
CA THR A 65 6.90 11.17 -3.68
C THR A 65 7.23 11.69 -2.28
N ASN A 66 8.52 11.71 -1.92
CA ASN A 66 9.02 12.15 -0.60
C ASN A 66 8.45 11.36 0.59
N ALA A 67 7.98 10.13 0.34
CA ALA A 67 7.55 9.20 1.36
C ALA A 67 8.42 7.94 1.33
N ASP A 68 8.50 7.27 2.46
CA ASP A 68 9.07 5.93 2.50
C ASP A 68 8.14 4.92 1.82
N ASP A 69 8.75 3.93 1.17
CA ASP A 69 8.04 2.78 0.66
C ASP A 69 7.44 1.99 1.83
N THR A 70 6.12 1.81 1.82
CA THR A 70 5.42 1.04 2.83
C THR A 70 5.01 -0.31 2.26
N VAL A 71 5.43 -1.39 2.91
CA VAL A 71 5.09 -2.76 2.51
C VAL A 71 4.31 -3.45 3.63
N LEU A 72 3.20 -4.08 3.28
CA LEU A 72 2.39 -4.91 4.17
C LEU A 72 2.25 -6.29 3.57
N THR A 73 2.48 -7.33 4.36
CA THR A 73 2.22 -8.72 3.95
C THR A 73 1.06 -9.27 4.75
N ILE A 74 0.07 -9.81 4.06
CA ILE A 74 -1.11 -10.45 4.65
C ILE A 74 -1.20 -11.90 4.19
N LYS A 75 -1.76 -12.74 5.06
CA LYS A 75 -2.22 -14.09 4.71
C LYS A 75 -3.73 -14.02 4.54
N THR A 76 -4.24 -14.57 3.44
CA THR A 76 -5.68 -14.70 3.21
C THR A 76 -6.16 -16.07 3.67
N GLU A 77 -7.41 -16.16 4.10
CA GLU A 77 -8.05 -17.40 4.53
C GLU A 77 -9.47 -17.44 3.95
N ALA A 78 -9.94 -18.66 3.62
CA ALA A 78 -11.24 -18.91 3.01
C ALA A 78 -12.38 -18.95 4.03
#